data_AF-A0A975RU01-F1
#
_entry.id   AF-A0A975RU01-F1
#
_cell.length_a   1.000
_cell.length_b   1.000
_cell.length_c   1.000
_cell.angle_alpha   90.00
_cell.angle_beta   90.00
_cell.angle_gamma   90.00
#
_symmetry.space_group_name_H-M   'P 1'
#
loop_
_entity.id
_entity.type
_entity.pdbx_description
1 polymer ?
#
loop_
_entity_poly.entity_id
_entity_poly.type
_entity_poly.pdbx_seq_one_letter_code
_entity_poly.pdbx_strand_id
1 'polypeptide(L)'
;MTDSEKAAKVIEALKAAEGEPAQIALPILNGLVGLVQGSGEAPLEIEEARSGAFLAICEIGKALHRGQPTDGLWAPAMSATERWMSLARGR
;
A
#
# COMPACT_ATOMS: atom_id res chain seq x y z
N MET A 1 -14.82 2.63 -7.12
CA MET A 1 -14.04 3.30 -6.08
C MET A 1 -13.08 4.27 -6.74
N THR A 2 -12.99 5.48 -6.22
CA THR A 2 -12.00 6.48 -6.62
C THR A 2 -10.60 6.06 -6.16
N ASP A 3 -9.56 6.71 -6.70
CA ASP A 3 -8.19 6.51 -6.23
C ASP A 3 -8.01 6.87 -4.76
N SER A 4 -8.65 7.94 -4.28
CA SER A 4 -8.57 8.33 -2.87
C SER A 4 -9.25 7.34 -1.93
N GLU A 5 -10.36 6.73 -2.34
CA GLU A 5 -11.02 5.64 -1.60
C GLU A 5 -10.16 4.38 -1.58
N LYS A 6 -9.52 4.04 -2.71
CA LYS A 6 -8.59 2.90 -2.78
C LYS A 6 -7.39 3.12 -1.85
N ALA A 7 -6.78 4.31 -1.89
CA ALA A 7 -5.66 4.67 -1.03
C ALA A 7 -6.03 4.62 0.46
N ALA A 8 -7.22 5.11 0.83
CA ALA A 8 -7.71 5.03 2.20
C ALA A 8 -7.83 3.58 2.69
N LYS A 9 -8.42 2.68 1.89
CA LYS A 9 -8.50 1.25 2.23
C LYS A 9 -7.14 0.59 2.37
N VAL A 10 -6.17 0.98 1.53
CA VAL A 10 -4.79 0.48 1.64
C VAL A 10 -4.14 0.93 2.96
N ILE A 11 -4.35 2.19 3.39
CA ILE A 11 -3.87 2.67 4.70
C ILE A 11 -4.50 1.88 5.84
N GLU A 12 -5.81 1.65 5.81
CA GLU A 12 -6.51 0.88 6.84
C GLU A 12 -5.96 -0.55 6.93
N ALA A 13 -5.73 -1.20 5.79
CA ALA A 13 -5.16 -2.53 5.74
C ALA A 13 -3.71 -2.58 6.22
N LEU A 14 -2.88 -1.58 5.89
CA LEU A 14 -1.52 -1.45 6.40
C LEU A 14 -1.50 -1.36 7.93
N LYS A 15 -2.37 -0.51 8.50
CA LYS A 15 -2.51 -0.37 9.96
C LYS A 15 -2.99 -1.66 10.63
N ALA A 16 -3.92 -2.37 9.99
CA ALA A 16 -4.40 -3.66 10.49
C ALA A 16 -3.31 -4.74 10.44
N ALA A 17 -2.36 -4.67 9.51
CA ALA A 17 -1.32 -5.68 9.33
C ALA A 17 -0.04 -5.41 10.14
N GLU A 18 0.28 -4.15 10.48
CA GLU A 18 1.56 -3.74 11.10
C GLU A 18 1.89 -4.46 12.42
N GLY A 19 0.87 -4.77 13.23
CA GLY A 19 1.02 -5.46 14.51
C GLY A 19 0.79 -6.98 14.46
N GLU A 20 0.45 -7.53 13.29
CA GLU A 20 0.02 -8.91 13.17
C GLU A 20 1.19 -9.85 12.81
N PRO A 21 1.15 -11.12 13.25
CA PRO A 21 2.11 -12.12 12.81
C PRO A 21 2.05 -12.30 11.27
N ALA A 22 3.17 -12.72 10.67
CA ALA A 22 3.28 -12.87 9.21
C ALA A 22 2.15 -13.70 8.58
N GLN A 23 1.70 -14.75 9.25
CA GLN A 23 0.60 -15.61 8.79
C GLN A 23 -0.76 -14.90 8.65
N ILE A 24 -0.96 -13.78 9.35
CA ILE A 24 -2.16 -12.93 9.28
C ILE A 24 -1.90 -11.71 8.39
N ALA A 25 -0.74 -11.08 8.52
CA ALA A 25 -0.37 -9.90 7.73
C ALA A 25 -0.28 -10.21 6.22
N LEU A 26 0.32 -11.34 5.83
CA LEU A 26 0.53 -11.68 4.41
C LEU A 26 -0.78 -11.79 3.60
N PRO A 27 -1.81 -12.53 4.06
CA PRO A 27 -3.12 -12.52 3.40
C PRO A 27 -3.72 -11.12 3.24
N ILE A 28 -3.61 -10.25 4.26
CA ILE A 28 -4.10 -8.87 4.20
C ILE A 28 -3.39 -8.10 3.09
N LEU A 29 -2.06 -8.14 3.05
CA LEU A 29 -1.25 -7.42 2.06
C LEU A 29 -1.49 -7.94 0.64
N ASN A 30 -1.62 -9.27 0.46
CA ASN A 30 -1.90 -9.87 -0.84
C ASN A 30 -3.29 -9.48 -1.37
N GLY A 31 -4.26 -9.25 -0.48
CA GLY A 31 -5.59 -8.75 -0.85
C GLY A 31 -5.58 -7.34 -1.46
N LEU A 32 -4.50 -6.58 -1.29
CA LEU A 32 -4.39 -5.20 -1.78
C LEU A 32 -4.08 -5.10 -3.28
N VAL A 33 -3.65 -6.20 -3.92
CA VAL A 33 -3.24 -6.21 -5.35
C VAL A 33 -4.34 -5.65 -6.26
N GLY A 34 -5.62 -5.95 -5.99
CA GLY A 34 -6.72 -5.42 -6.79
C GLY A 34 -6.98 -3.92 -6.60
N LEU A 35 -6.57 -3.34 -5.47
CA LEU A 35 -6.78 -1.92 -5.17
C LEU A 35 -5.70 -1.02 -5.79
N VAL A 36 -4.50 -1.56 -6.00
CA VAL A 36 -3.34 -0.83 -6.53
C VAL A 36 -3.20 -0.96 -8.05
N GLN A 37 -4.03 -1.77 -8.70
CA GLN A 37 -4.08 -1.84 -10.16
C GLN A 37 -4.50 -0.50 -10.74
N GLY A 38 -3.71 -0.04 -11.71
CA GLY A 38 -4.01 1.19 -12.43
C GLY A 38 -5.06 1.03 -13.51
N SER A 39 -5.79 2.11 -13.74
CA SER A 39 -6.78 2.18 -14.83
C SER A 39 -6.16 2.67 -16.14
N GLY A 40 -4.97 3.29 -16.11
CA GLY A 40 -4.37 3.94 -17.28
C GLY A 40 -5.07 5.26 -17.66
N GLU A 41 -6.10 5.65 -16.91
CA GLU A 41 -6.90 6.86 -17.12
C GLU A 41 -6.54 7.96 -16.11
N ALA A 42 -5.80 7.62 -15.04
CA ALA A 42 -5.39 8.60 -14.04
C ALA A 42 -4.19 9.43 -14.52
N PRO A 43 -4.05 10.68 -14.02
CA PRO A 43 -2.84 11.47 -14.21
C PRO A 43 -1.57 10.71 -13.81
N LEU A 44 -0.47 10.96 -14.52
CA LEU A 44 0.81 10.30 -14.30
C LEU A 44 1.27 10.38 -12.84
N GLU A 45 1.09 11.51 -12.16
CA GLU A 45 1.53 11.66 -10.77
C GLU A 45 0.77 10.71 -9.80
N ILE A 46 -0.49 10.41 -10.11
CA ILE A 46 -1.32 9.48 -9.34
C ILE A 46 -0.88 8.04 -9.64
N GLU A 47 -0.65 7.72 -10.92
CA GLU A 47 -0.12 6.43 -11.35
C GLU A 47 1.21 6.13 -10.66
N GLU A 48 2.17 7.06 -10.70
CA GLU A 48 3.47 6.93 -10.05
C GLU A 48 3.36 6.77 -8.53
N ALA A 49 2.54 7.58 -7.88
CA ALA A 49 2.36 7.49 -6.43
C ALA A 49 1.74 6.15 -6.02
N ARG A 50 0.74 5.66 -6.77
CA ARG A 50 0.12 4.35 -6.53
C ARG A 50 1.10 3.20 -6.75
N SER A 51 1.87 3.23 -7.84
CA SER A 51 2.92 2.22 -8.07
C SER A 51 3.98 2.24 -6.98
N GLY A 52 4.41 3.43 -6.53
CA GLY A 52 5.34 3.57 -5.41
C GLY A 52 4.80 2.99 -4.10
N ALA A 53 3.53 3.24 -3.78
CA ALA A 53 2.86 2.63 -2.64
C ALA A 53 2.84 1.10 -2.73
N PHE A 54 2.52 0.55 -3.91
CA PHE A 54 2.52 -0.89 -4.11
C PHE A 54 3.90 -1.52 -3.94
N LEU A 55 4.95 -0.91 -4.49
CA LEU A 55 6.32 -1.43 -4.34
C LEU A 55 6.75 -1.46 -2.87
N ALA A 56 6.43 -0.41 -2.09
CA ALA A 56 6.71 -0.40 -0.66
C ALA A 56 5.96 -1.50 0.10
N ILE A 57 4.70 -1.76 -0.24
CA ILE A 57 3.91 -2.88 0.30
C ILE A 57 4.57 -4.22 -0.04
N CYS A 58 5.07 -4.38 -1.28
CA CYS A 58 5.77 -5.60 -1.69
C CYS A 58 7.07 -5.82 -0.90
N GLU A 59 7.79 -4.77 -0.50
CA GLU A 59 8.96 -4.94 0.38
C GLU A 59 8.58 -5.54 1.74
N ILE A 60 7.48 -5.08 2.35
CA ILE A 60 6.96 -5.66 3.59
C ILE A 60 6.60 -7.13 3.37
N GLY A 61 5.80 -7.42 2.34
CA GLY A 61 5.39 -8.79 2.03
C GLY A 61 6.57 -9.73 1.80
N LYS A 62 7.61 -9.27 1.10
CA LYS A 62 8.85 -10.02 0.89
C LYS A 62 9.61 -10.28 2.20
N ALA A 63 9.74 -9.28 3.06
CA ALA A 63 10.40 -9.43 4.35
C ALA A 63 9.65 -10.42 5.25
N LEU A 64 8.32 -10.30 5.35
CA LEU A 64 7.46 -11.22 6.10
C LEU A 64 7.58 -12.66 5.59
N HIS A 65 7.52 -12.87 4.27
CA HIS A 65 7.70 -14.20 3.67
C HIS A 65 9.06 -14.85 3.99
N ARG A 66 10.09 -14.03 4.23
CA ARG A 66 11.46 -14.49 4.53
C ARG A 66 11.77 -14.54 6.02
N GLY A 67 10.82 -14.18 6.89
CA GLY A 67 11.08 -14.05 8.32
C GLY A 67 12.10 -12.95 8.66
N GLN A 68 12.21 -11.92 7.82
CA GLN A 68 13.10 -10.79 8.02
C GLN A 68 12.41 -9.67 8.83
N PRO A 69 13.18 -8.81 9.53
CA PRO A 69 12.62 -7.65 10.23
C PRO A 69 11.84 -6.70 9.31
N THR A 70 10.74 -6.15 9.80
CA THR A 70 9.85 -5.25 9.04
C THR A 70 9.67 -3.88 9.69
N ASP A 71 10.24 -3.63 10.87
CA ASP A 71 10.02 -2.41 11.67
C ASP A 71 10.28 -1.12 10.89
N GLY A 72 11.26 -1.13 9.98
CA GLY A 72 11.61 0.00 9.13
C GLY A 72 10.82 0.12 7.81
N LEU A 73 9.94 -0.83 7.48
CA LEU A 73 9.27 -0.92 6.18
C LEU A 73 7.83 -0.38 6.20
N TRP A 74 7.16 -0.45 7.36
CA TRP A 74 5.77 -0.02 7.51
C TRP A 74 5.57 1.47 7.31
N ALA A 75 6.37 2.31 7.98
CA ALA A 75 6.28 3.76 7.86
C ALA A 75 6.50 4.26 6.41
N PRO A 76 7.52 3.80 5.66
CA PRO A 76 7.65 4.13 4.24
C PRO A 76 6.44 3.74 3.38
N ALA A 77 5.84 2.56 3.60
CA ALA A 77 4.65 2.13 2.86
C ALA A 77 3.42 2.98 3.17
N MET A 78 3.23 3.34 4.45
CA MET A 78 2.19 4.26 4.88
C MET A 78 2.36 5.64 4.24
N SER A 79 3.55 6.24 4.33
CA SER A 79 3.83 7.56 3.74
C SER A 79 3.66 7.58 2.21
N ALA A 80 4.06 6.51 1.51
CA ALA A 80 3.84 6.40 0.07
C ALA A 80 2.34 6.35 -0.27
N THR A 81 1.55 5.63 0.52
CA THR A 81 0.10 5.52 0.33
C THR A 81 -0.63 6.82 0.69
N GLU A 82 -0.18 7.53 1.74
CA GLU A 82 -0.69 8.86 2.11
C GLU A 82 -0.44 9.89 1.00
N ARG A 83 0.74 9.84 0.37
CA ARG A 83 1.05 10.69 -0.80
C ARG A 83 0.09 10.41 -1.96
N TRP A 84 -0.14 9.14 -2.29
CA TRP A 84 -1.13 8.76 -3.30
C TRP A 84 -2.53 9.29 -2.96
N MET A 85 -2.98 9.10 -1.72
CA MET A 85 -4.26 9.61 -1.24
C MET A 85 -4.36 11.14 -1.37
N SER A 86 -3.31 11.88 -1.00
CA SER A 86 -3.28 13.34 -1.10
C SER A 86 -3.40 13.82 -2.54
N LEU A 87 -2.68 13.20 -3.47
CA LEU A 87 -2.74 13.54 -4.90
C LEU A 87 -4.11 13.22 -5.50
N ALA A 88 -4.75 12.14 -5.04
CA ALA A 88 -6.08 11.74 -5.48
C ALA A 88 -7.23 12.58 -4.88
N ARG A 89 -6.98 13.33 -3.79
CA ARG A 89 -7.94 14.25 -3.15
C ARG A 89 -7.78 15.71 -3.58
N GLY A 90 -6.57 16.10 -3.98
CA GLY A 90 -6.24 17.47 -4.40
C GLY A 90 -6.77 17.86 -5.78
N ARG A 91 -7.68 17.06 -6.35
CA ARG A 91 -8.39 17.34 -7.59
C ARG A 91 -9.89 17.21 -7.37
#